data_AF-A0AAD3R380-F1
#
_entry.id   AF-A0AAD3R380-F1
#
_cell.length_a   1.000
_cell.length_b   1.000
_cell.length_c   1.000
_cell.angle_alpha   90.00
_cell.angle_beta   90.00
_cell.angle_gamma   90.00
#
_symmetry.space_group_name_H-M   'P 1'
#
loop_
_entity.id
_entity.type
_entity.pdbx_description
1 polymer ?
#
loop_
_entity_poly.entity_id
_entity_poly.type
_entity_poly.pdbx_seq_one_letter_code
_entity_poly.pdbx_strand_id
1 'polypeptide(L)'
;MSPSHQWFSLCDLAGSERCNKTKTIGERLKEAGNINNSLLILGKCITALRNNQTDRMKSSYIPFRESKLTKLFQAVFCGKGRASMIVNINQCASTYDETLHVMKFSAVAKQVVQVIPDKPLESLAPCLVGRDGKPLVRNGMIDNQALESYLSEEELLDEEDEGDMSLLPQNELVNMIESLRTKLLAERRKNLVQEMEIRKEMGDAMIQQLMESEELRTRQIEELKESYQEKLENTFEMYKDAIKEHAYQSAMNNLEDDYVPLDEFIVEQEKVEALRRKVSELMMLTSSGVGVSAVPSVDQSSQTQPCKVTEAAGDDRFKRLYKEKCAVERMCEDKQQLILSLEKRLVELSETLKKTKYMEDLLRQNIEKDREISSLKAELAKLSEKSPVQQPKTKRGLLANIREAVTSPRKGVTGRTLRKTVRTPHH
;
A
#
# COMPACT_ATOMS: atom_id res chain seq x y z
N MET A 1 24.33 31.12 16.10
CA MET A 1 23.71 30.22 15.11
C MET A 1 22.22 30.20 15.39
N SER A 2 21.37 30.32 14.35
CA SER A 2 19.90 30.40 14.52
C SER A 2 19.34 29.11 15.12
N PRO A 3 18.34 29.15 16.02
CA PRO A 3 17.81 27.96 16.66
C PRO A 3 17.22 26.98 15.63
N SER A 4 17.48 25.68 15.80
CA SER A 4 16.88 24.63 14.98
C SER A 4 15.41 24.46 15.34
N HIS A 5 14.55 25.23 14.67
CA HIS A 5 13.10 25.09 14.79
C HIS A 5 12.66 23.85 14.00
N GLN A 6 12.14 22.85 14.70
CA GLN A 6 11.47 21.71 14.10
C GLN A 6 9.96 21.95 14.15
N TRP A 7 9.29 21.78 13.02
CA TRP A 7 7.83 21.93 12.92
C TRP A 7 7.22 20.57 12.63
N PHE A 8 6.35 20.12 13.52
CA PHE A 8 5.46 19.00 13.29
C PHE A 8 4.07 19.54 12.95
N SER A 9 3.44 18.99 11.92
CA SER A 9 2.11 19.42 11.50
C SER A 9 1.27 18.19 11.18
N LEU A 10 0.15 18.04 11.88
CA LEU A 10 -0.89 17.08 11.55
C LEU A 10 -2.00 17.83 10.81
N CYS A 11 -2.37 17.35 9.62
CA CYS A 11 -3.39 17.98 8.80
C CYS A 11 -4.50 16.97 8.53
N ASP A 12 -5.72 17.35 8.92
CA ASP A 12 -6.94 16.61 8.60
C ASP A 12 -7.58 17.24 7.36
N LEU A 13 -7.71 16.45 6.29
CA LEU A 13 -8.26 16.89 5.02
C LEU A 13 -9.70 16.40 4.88
N ALA A 14 -10.59 17.28 4.42
CA ALA A 14 -11.95 16.90 4.07
C ALA A 14 -11.98 15.85 2.93
N GLY A 15 -13.07 15.09 2.86
CA GLY A 15 -13.26 14.05 1.84
C GLY A 15 -13.44 14.62 0.42
N SER A 16 -13.17 13.77 -0.58
CA SER A 16 -13.39 14.10 -2.01
C SER A 16 -14.74 13.60 -2.53
N GLU A 17 -15.77 13.56 -1.67
CA GLU A 17 -17.07 12.99 -2.04
C GLU A 17 -17.73 13.75 -3.19
N ARG A 18 -18.46 13.02 -4.03
CA ARG A 18 -19.17 13.61 -5.16
C ARG A 18 -20.48 14.23 -4.69
N CYS A 19 -20.67 15.52 -4.98
CA CYS A 19 -21.87 16.29 -4.63
C CYS A 19 -23.19 15.65 -5.14
N ASN A 20 -23.14 14.90 -6.25
CA ASN A 20 -24.30 14.22 -6.82
C ASN A 20 -24.90 13.17 -5.86
N LYS A 21 -24.10 12.60 -4.95
CA LYS A 21 -24.58 11.62 -3.96
C LYS A 21 -25.19 12.29 -2.73
N THR A 22 -24.78 13.50 -2.39
CA THR A 22 -25.15 14.14 -1.12
C THR A 22 -26.39 15.03 -1.19
N LYS A 23 -27.02 15.21 -2.37
CA LYS A 23 -28.18 16.10 -2.60
C LYS A 23 -28.02 17.47 -1.92
N THR A 24 -26.78 17.98 -1.87
CA THR A 24 -26.44 19.23 -1.19
C THR A 24 -26.82 20.41 -2.09
N ILE A 25 -27.49 21.41 -1.50
CA ILE A 25 -28.00 22.60 -2.21
C ILE A 25 -27.43 23.86 -1.55
N GLY A 26 -27.29 24.95 -2.31
CA GLY A 26 -26.92 26.26 -1.79
C GLY A 26 -25.46 26.32 -1.32
N GLU A 27 -25.22 26.83 -0.12
CA GLU A 27 -23.87 27.06 0.42
C GLU A 27 -23.06 25.76 0.58
N ARG A 28 -23.71 24.66 0.97
CA ARG A 28 -23.06 23.34 1.10
C ARG A 28 -22.51 22.82 -0.22
N LEU A 29 -23.19 23.11 -1.34
CA LEU A 29 -22.69 22.72 -2.66
C LEU A 29 -21.43 23.52 -3.04
N LYS A 30 -21.40 24.81 -2.69
CA LYS A 30 -20.24 25.69 -2.92
C LYS A 30 -19.05 25.26 -2.06
N GLU A 31 -19.29 24.89 -0.80
CA GLU A 31 -18.30 24.31 0.09
C GLU A 31 -17.72 23.00 -0.47
N ALA A 32 -18.57 22.05 -0.83
CA ALA A 32 -18.15 20.78 -1.42
C ALA A 32 -17.37 20.98 -2.74
N GLY A 33 -17.76 21.99 -3.55
CA GLY A 33 -17.01 22.39 -4.73
C GLY A 33 -15.61 22.92 -4.40
N ASN A 34 -15.47 23.74 -3.37
CA ASN A 34 -14.18 24.26 -2.93
C ASN A 34 -13.27 23.17 -2.35
N ILE A 35 -13.83 22.25 -1.57
CA ILE A 35 -13.11 21.07 -1.04
C ILE A 35 -12.54 20.27 -2.20
N ASN A 36 -13.40 19.87 -3.14
CA ASN A 36 -13.00 19.08 -4.31
C ASN A 36 -11.97 19.82 -5.19
N ASN A 37 -12.12 21.13 -5.38
CA ASN A 37 -11.14 21.93 -6.12
C ASN A 37 -9.76 21.92 -5.44
N SER A 38 -9.72 22.07 -4.11
CA SER A 38 -8.46 22.08 -3.36
C SER A 38 -7.72 20.73 -3.41
N LEU A 39 -8.46 19.62 -3.34
CA LEU A 39 -7.92 18.26 -3.45
C LEU A 39 -7.49 17.92 -4.89
N LEU A 40 -8.24 18.39 -5.88
CA LEU A 40 -7.87 18.25 -7.30
C LEU A 40 -6.54 18.94 -7.59
N ILE A 41 -6.36 20.18 -7.09
CA ILE A 41 -5.11 20.93 -7.27
C ILE A 41 -3.94 20.23 -6.54
N LEU A 42 -4.19 19.64 -5.36
CA LEU A 42 -3.21 18.81 -4.68
C LEU A 42 -2.77 17.62 -5.54
N GLY A 43 -3.72 16.91 -6.17
CA GLY A 43 -3.40 15.81 -7.10
C GLY A 43 -2.62 16.24 -8.33
N LYS A 44 -2.94 17.41 -8.89
CA LYS A 44 -2.15 18.01 -9.97
C LYS A 44 -0.72 18.30 -9.52
N CYS A 45 -0.53 18.87 -8.33
CA CYS A 45 0.80 19.15 -7.79
C CYS A 45 1.64 17.88 -7.63
N ILE A 46 1.07 16.83 -7.03
CA ILE A 46 1.75 15.55 -6.83
C ILE A 46 2.11 14.89 -8.17
N THR A 47 1.20 14.92 -9.14
CA THR A 47 1.45 14.38 -10.48
C THR A 47 2.56 15.14 -11.20
N ALA A 48 2.55 16.47 -11.13
CA ALA A 48 3.59 17.32 -11.71
C ALA A 48 4.95 17.10 -11.02
N LEU A 49 4.97 16.99 -9.69
CA LEU A 49 6.17 16.65 -8.92
C LEU A 49 6.78 15.33 -9.38
N ARG A 50 5.97 14.26 -9.46
CA ARG A 50 6.41 12.97 -9.96
C ARG A 50 6.99 13.09 -11.37
N ASN A 51 6.27 13.74 -12.28
CA ASN A 51 6.70 13.88 -13.67
C ASN A 51 8.06 14.57 -13.78
N ASN A 52 8.27 15.65 -13.01
CA ASN A 52 9.54 16.38 -12.98
C ASN A 52 10.70 15.54 -12.43
N GLN A 53 10.41 14.54 -11.58
CA GLN A 53 11.42 13.63 -11.03
C GLN A 53 11.76 12.49 -11.99
N THR A 54 10.76 11.98 -12.71
CA THR A 54 10.93 10.88 -13.67
C THR A 54 11.53 11.34 -15.00
N ASP A 55 11.16 12.52 -15.49
CA ASP A 55 11.62 13.08 -16.76
C ASP A 55 12.43 14.36 -16.50
N ARG A 56 13.76 14.20 -16.38
CA ARG A 56 14.67 15.33 -16.10
C ARG A 56 14.77 16.34 -17.25
N MET A 57 14.27 15.99 -18.44
CA MET A 57 14.26 16.92 -19.59
C MET A 57 12.97 17.75 -19.66
N LYS A 58 11.91 17.36 -18.94
CA LYS A 58 10.63 18.10 -18.90
C LYS A 58 10.28 18.53 -17.48
N SER A 59 11.00 19.55 -16.99
CA SER A 59 10.60 20.25 -15.76
C SER A 59 9.35 21.09 -16.05
N SER A 60 8.18 20.54 -15.71
CA SER A 60 6.89 21.21 -15.79
C SER A 60 6.67 22.14 -14.59
N TYR A 61 5.91 23.22 -14.79
CA TYR A 61 5.41 24.04 -13.70
C TYR A 61 4.57 23.20 -12.72
N ILE A 62 4.79 23.37 -11.41
CA ILE A 62 4.01 22.71 -10.36
C ILE A 62 3.02 23.75 -9.79
N PRO A 63 1.71 23.49 -9.85
CA PRO A 63 0.66 24.48 -9.55
C PRO A 63 0.42 24.73 -8.05
N PHE A 64 1.48 24.84 -7.24
CA PHE A 64 1.33 25.10 -5.80
C PHE A 64 0.53 26.36 -5.48
N ARG A 65 0.55 27.35 -6.38
CA ARG A 65 -0.13 28.63 -6.19
C ARG A 65 -1.64 28.61 -6.46
N GLU A 66 -2.16 27.55 -7.08
CA GLU A 66 -3.57 27.47 -7.48
C GLU A 66 -4.51 27.22 -6.29
N SER A 67 -4.03 26.65 -5.17
CA SER A 67 -4.78 26.46 -3.94
C SER A 67 -4.02 26.95 -2.72
N LYS A 68 -4.72 27.51 -1.72
CA LYS A 68 -4.11 27.86 -0.42
C LYS A 68 -3.51 26.62 0.27
N LEU A 69 -4.18 25.47 0.14
CA LEU A 69 -3.73 24.20 0.70
C LEU A 69 -2.36 23.80 0.12
N THR A 70 -2.21 23.84 -1.19
CA THR A 70 -0.97 23.44 -1.85
C THR A 70 0.17 24.44 -1.64
N LYS A 71 -0.13 25.72 -1.38
CA LYS A 71 0.89 26.70 -0.93
C LYS A 71 1.46 26.32 0.42
N LEU A 72 0.63 25.85 1.36
CA LEU A 72 1.11 25.41 2.68
C LEU A 72 2.01 24.17 2.55
N PHE A 73 1.63 23.20 1.73
CA PHE A 73 2.42 21.99 1.54
C PHE A 73 3.67 22.17 0.67
N GLN A 74 3.81 23.29 -0.04
CA GLN A 74 4.96 23.56 -0.91
C GLN A 74 6.29 23.37 -0.17
N ALA A 75 6.40 23.87 1.06
CA ALA A 75 7.62 23.74 1.85
C ALA A 75 8.01 22.27 2.07
N VAL A 76 7.03 21.42 2.41
CA VAL A 76 7.24 20.00 2.68
C VAL A 76 7.61 19.25 1.39
N PHE A 77 6.86 19.46 0.30
CA PHE A 77 7.15 18.80 -0.98
C PHE A 77 8.48 19.26 -1.62
N CYS A 78 8.98 20.45 -1.27
CA CYS A 78 10.27 20.96 -1.72
C CYS A 78 11.44 20.63 -0.75
N GLY A 79 11.28 19.68 0.17
CA GLY A 79 12.39 19.12 0.95
C GLY A 79 12.65 19.78 2.31
N LYS A 80 11.75 20.63 2.82
CA LYS A 80 11.88 21.23 4.17
C LYS A 80 11.34 20.34 5.31
N GLY A 81 11.09 19.06 5.06
CA GLY A 81 10.60 18.13 6.06
C GLY A 81 10.22 16.79 5.46
N ARG A 82 9.91 15.82 6.34
CA ARG A 82 9.33 14.53 5.95
C ARG A 82 7.81 14.67 5.90
N ALA A 83 7.17 14.12 4.86
CA ALA A 83 5.73 13.95 4.82
C ALA A 83 5.34 12.48 4.90
N SER A 84 4.33 12.19 5.71
CA SER A 84 3.59 10.93 5.70
C SER A 84 2.14 11.21 5.34
N MET A 85 1.52 10.31 4.57
CA MET A 85 0.13 10.42 4.14
C MET A 85 -0.62 9.20 4.65
N ILE A 86 -1.68 9.42 5.43
CA ILE A 86 -2.61 8.39 5.86
C ILE A 86 -3.82 8.46 4.94
N VAL A 87 -4.21 7.31 4.40
CA VAL A 87 -5.29 7.20 3.42
C VAL A 87 -6.43 6.39 4.01
N ASN A 88 -7.57 7.03 4.18
CA ASN A 88 -8.77 6.39 4.72
C ASN A 88 -9.64 5.89 3.56
N ILE A 89 -10.04 4.63 3.61
CA ILE A 89 -10.88 3.98 2.59
C ILE A 89 -12.17 3.46 3.20
N ASN A 90 -13.22 3.35 2.38
CA ASN A 90 -14.47 2.72 2.76
C ASN A 90 -14.62 1.39 2.03
N GLN A 91 -14.92 0.32 2.76
CA GLN A 91 -15.08 -1.04 2.23
C GLN A 91 -16.43 -1.24 1.50
N CYS A 92 -17.35 -0.27 1.60
CA CYS A 92 -18.66 -0.37 0.97
C CYS A 92 -18.57 -0.29 -0.57
N ALA A 93 -19.22 -1.24 -1.24
CA ALA A 93 -19.28 -1.30 -2.70
C ALA A 93 -19.85 -0.02 -3.35
N SER A 94 -20.75 0.70 -2.67
CA SER A 94 -21.33 1.96 -3.15
C SER A 94 -20.30 3.10 -3.29
N THR A 95 -19.18 2.98 -2.60
CA THR A 95 -18.05 3.94 -2.60
C THR A 95 -16.85 3.43 -3.38
N TYR A 96 -16.99 2.34 -4.15
CA TYR A 96 -15.89 1.71 -4.88
C TYR A 96 -15.14 2.70 -5.78
N ASP A 97 -15.84 3.49 -6.59
CA ASP A 97 -15.21 4.45 -7.52
C ASP A 97 -14.39 5.53 -6.79
N GLU A 98 -14.89 5.99 -5.63
CA GLU A 98 -14.22 6.99 -4.79
C GLU A 98 -12.97 6.38 -4.15
N THR A 99 -13.11 5.19 -3.57
CA THR A 99 -11.99 4.43 -3.01
C THR A 99 -10.92 4.14 -4.07
N LEU A 100 -11.31 3.70 -5.27
CA LEU A 100 -10.39 3.47 -6.38
C LEU A 100 -9.67 4.76 -6.80
N HIS A 101 -10.36 5.89 -6.80
CA HIS A 101 -9.76 7.19 -7.13
C HIS A 101 -8.69 7.59 -6.10
N VAL A 102 -9.01 7.47 -4.80
CA VAL A 102 -8.08 7.77 -3.71
C VAL A 102 -6.87 6.82 -3.72
N MET A 103 -7.08 5.52 -4.01
CA MET A 103 -5.99 4.54 -4.14
C MET A 103 -5.08 4.82 -5.34
N LYS A 104 -5.63 5.27 -6.48
CA LYS A 104 -4.81 5.72 -7.62
C LYS A 104 -3.99 6.96 -7.26
N PHE A 105 -4.59 7.91 -6.56
CA PHE A 105 -3.91 9.11 -6.08
C PHE A 105 -2.76 8.76 -5.13
N SER A 106 -2.99 7.87 -4.15
CA SER A 106 -1.96 7.47 -3.19
C SER A 106 -0.80 6.72 -3.85
N ALA A 107 -1.09 5.89 -4.85
CA ALA A 107 -0.06 5.20 -5.63
C ALA A 107 0.86 6.20 -6.38
N VAL A 108 0.30 7.29 -6.91
CA VAL A 108 1.09 8.37 -7.53
C VAL A 108 1.89 9.14 -6.48
N ALA A 109 1.28 9.46 -5.34
CA ALA A 109 1.94 10.17 -4.24
C ALA A 109 3.15 9.42 -3.70
N LYS A 110 3.06 8.08 -3.57
CA LYS A 110 4.15 7.21 -3.13
C LYS A 110 5.38 7.27 -4.04
N GLN A 111 5.21 7.61 -5.32
CA GLN A 111 6.31 7.70 -6.29
C GLN A 111 7.08 9.02 -6.19
N VAL A 112 6.56 10.02 -5.46
CA VAL A 112 7.23 11.31 -5.28
C VAL A 112 8.30 11.18 -4.20
N VAL A 113 9.56 11.37 -4.58
CA VAL A 113 10.70 11.34 -3.67
C VAL A 113 10.93 12.73 -3.08
N GLN A 114 10.96 12.85 -1.76
CA GLN A 114 11.34 14.09 -1.08
C GLN A 114 12.87 14.15 -1.00
N VAL A 115 13.47 15.19 -1.61
CA VAL A 115 14.89 15.45 -1.46
C VAL A 115 15.09 16.24 -0.17
N ILE A 116 15.28 15.53 0.93
CA ILE A 116 15.58 16.13 2.23
C ILE A 116 17.11 16.15 2.36
N PRO A 117 17.74 17.33 2.54
CA PRO A 117 19.18 17.38 2.81
C PRO A 117 19.48 16.62 4.11
N ASP A 118 20.44 15.67 4.05
CA ASP A 118 20.82 14.88 5.23
C ASP A 118 21.29 15.80 6.36
N LYS A 119 20.51 15.85 7.44
CA LYS A 119 20.96 16.31 8.75
C LYS A 119 21.17 15.06 9.61
N PRO A 120 22.31 14.92 10.33
CA PRO A 120 22.58 13.76 11.17
C PRO A 120 21.42 13.47 12.14
N LEU A 121 21.08 12.19 12.27
CA LEU A 121 19.89 11.65 12.94
C LEU A 121 19.82 11.93 14.46
N GLU A 122 20.88 12.45 15.07
CA GLU A 122 21.01 12.71 16.52
C GLU A 122 20.08 13.81 17.05
N SER A 123 19.42 14.56 16.17
CA SER A 123 18.64 15.76 16.52
C SER A 123 17.14 15.52 16.80
N LEU A 124 16.65 14.28 16.78
CA LEU A 124 15.20 13.99 16.80
C LEU A 124 14.61 13.72 18.20
N ALA A 125 15.44 13.54 19.23
CA ALA A 125 14.94 13.55 20.60
C ALA A 125 14.68 15.01 21.03
N PRO A 126 13.56 15.33 21.69
CA PRO A 126 13.36 16.63 22.34
C PRO A 126 14.46 16.84 23.38
N CYS A 127 15.56 17.47 22.97
CA CYS A 127 16.67 17.79 23.85
C CYS A 127 16.43 19.21 24.38
N LEU A 128 16.51 19.39 25.70
CA LEU A 128 16.63 20.73 26.26
C LEU A 128 17.92 21.33 25.70
N VAL A 129 17.77 22.42 24.96
CA VAL A 129 18.87 23.11 24.30
C VAL A 129 19.05 24.48 24.93
N GLY A 130 20.31 24.90 25.05
CA GLY A 130 20.67 26.18 25.60
C GLY A 130 20.36 27.32 24.64
N ARG A 131 20.57 28.56 25.07
CA ARG A 131 20.49 29.76 24.22
C ARG A 131 21.43 29.65 23.01
N ASP A 132 22.53 28.93 23.16
CA ASP A 132 23.52 28.63 22.12
C ASP A 132 23.11 27.45 21.20
N GLY A 133 21.96 26.83 21.44
CA GLY A 133 21.46 25.68 20.68
C GLY A 133 22.16 24.37 21.03
N LYS A 134 23.03 24.35 22.05
CA LYS A 134 23.70 23.12 22.48
C LYS A 134 22.83 22.31 23.44
N PRO A 135 22.87 20.97 23.38
CA PRO A 135 22.22 20.12 24.37
C PRO A 135 22.62 20.48 25.81
N LEU A 136 21.66 20.86 26.66
CA LEU A 136 21.87 20.93 28.13
C LEU A 136 22.03 19.54 28.75
N VAL A 137 21.60 18.52 28.02
CA VAL A 137 21.61 17.13 28.45
C VAL A 137 22.49 16.32 27.50
N ARG A 138 23.56 15.74 28.04
CA ARG A 138 24.44 14.81 27.32
C ARG A 138 24.36 13.45 27.99
N ASN A 139 24.03 12.39 27.25
CA ASN A 139 23.91 11.02 27.77
C ASN A 139 22.95 10.87 28.97
N GLY A 140 21.88 11.68 29.03
CA GLY A 140 20.89 11.62 30.13
C GLY A 140 21.34 12.31 31.43
N MET A 141 22.49 12.99 31.44
CA MET A 141 22.96 13.83 32.55
C MET A 141 23.08 15.29 32.12
N ILE A 142 22.87 16.21 33.07
CA ILE A 142 23.01 17.65 32.84
C ILE A 142 24.49 17.97 32.64
N ASP A 143 24.82 18.60 31.51
CA ASP A 143 26.14 19.15 31.25
C ASP A 143 26.28 20.44 32.09
N ASN A 144 26.96 20.36 33.24
CA ASN A 144 27.15 21.49 34.15
C ASN A 144 27.80 22.71 33.44
N GLN A 145 28.60 22.49 32.40
CA GLN A 145 29.25 23.55 31.64
C GLN A 145 28.27 24.26 30.69
N ALA A 146 27.38 23.51 30.05
CA ALA A 146 26.30 24.08 29.23
C ALA A 146 25.23 24.77 30.10
N LEU A 147 25.00 24.26 31.30
CA LEU A 147 24.10 24.86 32.29
C LEU A 147 24.63 26.21 32.78
N GLU A 148 25.91 26.31 33.13
CA GLU A 148 26.53 27.60 33.50
C GLU A 148 26.45 28.62 32.36
N SER A 149 26.69 28.20 31.12
CA SER A 149 26.58 29.06 29.94
C SER A 149 25.14 29.51 29.63
N TYR A 150 24.13 28.70 29.96
CA TYR A 150 22.72 29.10 29.83
C TYR A 150 22.30 30.12 30.90
N LEU A 151 22.99 30.08 32.04
CA LEU A 151 22.70 30.87 33.23
C LEU A 151 23.52 32.15 33.31
N SER A 152 24.64 32.26 32.59
CA SER A 152 25.46 33.47 32.49
C SER A 152 24.73 34.55 31.68
N GLU A 153 24.34 35.63 32.36
CA GLU A 153 23.78 36.86 31.78
C GLU A 153 24.88 37.64 31.07
N GLU A 154 25.10 37.40 29.78
CA GLU A 154 25.92 38.31 28.95
C GLU A 154 25.07 39.30 28.13
N GLU A 155 23.79 39.48 28.48
CA GLU A 155 22.86 40.30 27.66
C GLU A 155 21.74 40.98 28.47
N LEU A 156 21.98 41.35 29.74
CA LEU A 156 21.03 42.17 30.53
C LEU A 156 21.60 43.53 30.96
N LEU A 157 22.76 43.91 30.42
CA LEU A 157 23.25 45.28 30.52
C LEU A 157 23.48 45.76 29.08
N ASP A 158 22.44 46.35 28.49
CA ASP A 158 22.68 47.34 27.45
C ASP A 158 23.57 48.42 28.09
N GLU A 159 24.79 48.61 27.55
CA GLU A 159 25.71 49.65 27.98
C GLU A 159 25.22 51.04 27.56
N GLU A 160 24.08 51.47 28.08
CA GLU A 160 23.61 52.84 27.98
C GLU A 160 22.99 53.25 29.32
N ASP A 161 23.84 53.58 30.30
CA ASP A 161 23.68 54.75 31.17
C ASP A 161 24.81 54.77 32.23
N GLU A 162 25.84 55.58 32.00
CA GLU A 162 26.75 56.06 33.06
C GLU A 162 25.98 57.03 33.96
N GLY A 163 25.21 56.50 34.90
CA GLY A 163 24.56 57.24 35.98
C GLY A 163 25.31 57.09 37.29
N ASP A 164 25.91 58.19 37.74
CA ASP A 164 26.58 58.34 39.05
C ASP A 164 25.71 57.84 40.21
N MET A 165 26.18 56.82 40.95
CA MET A 165 25.50 56.29 42.14
C MET A 165 26.51 56.03 43.27
N SER A 166 26.86 57.11 43.96
CA SER A 166 27.44 57.05 45.30
C SER A 166 26.34 56.85 46.36
N LEU A 167 26.72 56.16 47.45
CA LEU A 167 26.07 56.07 48.78
C LEU A 167 25.27 54.80 49.14
N LEU A 168 25.95 53.65 49.16
CA LEU A 168 25.78 52.57 50.15
C LEU A 168 27.17 51.91 50.37
N PRO A 169 27.47 51.24 51.51
CA PRO A 169 28.74 50.54 51.68
C PRO A 169 28.89 49.51 50.57
N GLN A 170 29.78 49.79 49.62
CA GLN A 170 29.87 49.12 48.32
C GLN A 170 29.97 47.59 48.43
N ASN A 171 30.53 47.09 49.53
CA ASN A 171 30.71 45.66 49.76
C ASN A 171 29.43 44.93 50.21
N GLU A 172 28.54 45.56 50.99
CA GLU A 172 27.33 44.88 51.49
C GLU A 172 26.28 44.69 50.40
N LEU A 173 26.12 45.69 49.53
CA LEU A 173 25.23 45.61 48.38
C LEU A 173 25.72 44.59 47.35
N VAL A 174 27.03 44.55 47.08
CA VAL A 174 27.65 43.54 46.20
C VAL A 174 27.46 42.14 46.76
N ASN A 175 27.69 41.92 48.06
CA ASN A 175 27.45 40.63 48.71
C ASN A 175 25.98 40.21 48.67
N MET A 176 25.04 41.17 48.80
CA MET A 176 23.61 40.89 48.67
C MET A 176 23.24 40.50 47.24
N ILE A 177 23.77 41.20 46.24
CA ILE A 177 23.59 40.88 44.83
C ILE A 177 24.14 39.48 44.51
N GLU A 178 25.34 39.14 44.97
CA GLU A 178 25.92 37.79 44.81
C GLU A 178 25.08 36.70 45.50
N SER A 179 24.59 36.97 46.72
CA SER A 179 23.70 36.05 47.44
C SER A 179 22.39 35.81 46.70
N LEU A 180 21.76 36.87 46.17
CA LEU A 180 20.53 36.78 45.37
C LEU A 180 20.78 36.08 44.04
N ARG A 181 21.91 36.33 43.37
CA ARG A 181 22.33 35.62 42.15
C ARG A 181 22.45 34.12 42.42
N THR A 182 23.14 33.73 43.48
CA THR A 182 23.33 32.31 43.84
C THR A 182 21.98 31.62 44.08
N LYS A 183 21.05 32.31 44.78
CA LYS A 183 19.69 31.80 45.01
C LYS A 183 18.87 31.69 43.72
N LEU A 184 18.94 32.68 42.83
CA LEU A 184 18.26 32.66 41.54
C LEU A 184 18.75 31.50 40.66
N LEU A 185 20.06 31.29 40.61
CA LEU A 185 20.67 30.19 39.87
C LEU A 185 20.26 28.83 40.43
N ALA A 186 20.25 28.69 41.77
CA ALA A 186 19.79 27.47 42.42
C ALA A 186 18.31 27.17 42.12
N GLU A 187 17.44 28.20 42.14
CA GLU A 187 16.03 28.04 41.83
C GLU A 187 15.80 27.69 40.35
N ARG A 188 16.52 28.35 39.42
CA ARG A 188 16.49 28.01 37.98
C ARG A 188 16.92 26.56 37.74
N ARG A 189 17.98 26.09 38.42
CA ARG A 189 18.44 24.70 38.33
C ARG A 189 17.38 23.72 38.82
N LYS A 190 16.74 24.02 39.96
CA LYS A 190 15.67 23.19 40.52
C LYS A 190 14.46 23.12 39.58
N ASN A 191 14.04 24.25 39.01
CA ASN A 191 12.94 24.33 38.06
C ASN A 191 13.22 23.48 36.81
N LEU A 192 14.43 23.57 36.25
CA LEU A 192 14.83 22.79 35.07
C LEU A 192 14.78 21.28 35.34
N VAL A 193 15.27 20.83 36.49
CA VAL A 193 15.22 19.41 36.89
C VAL A 193 13.78 18.92 36.98
N GLN A 194 12.89 19.72 37.60
CA GLN A 194 11.47 19.39 37.68
C GLN A 194 10.81 19.32 36.31
N GLU A 195 11.11 20.27 35.42
CA GLU A 195 10.59 20.26 34.05
C GLU A 195 11.04 19.00 33.28
N MET A 196 12.30 18.57 33.47
CA MET A 196 12.82 17.33 32.88
C MET A 196 12.09 16.09 33.38
N GLU A 197 11.87 16.01 34.69
CA GLU A 197 11.17 14.89 35.31
C GLU A 197 9.73 14.80 34.78
N ILE A 198 9.00 15.93 34.74
CA ILE A 198 7.65 16.00 34.19
C ILE A 198 7.62 15.57 32.72
N ARG A 199 8.56 16.06 31.90
CA ARG A 199 8.62 15.70 30.47
C ARG A 199 8.91 14.21 30.28
N LYS A 200 9.76 13.62 31.12
CA LYS A 200 10.07 12.19 31.09
C LYS A 200 8.85 11.37 31.47
N GLU A 201 8.22 11.67 32.61
CA GLU A 201 7.01 10.98 33.07
C GLU A 201 5.88 11.08 32.05
N MET A 202 5.66 12.25 31.47
CA MET A 202 4.66 12.45 30.42
C MET A 202 5.01 11.69 29.13
N GLY A 203 6.28 11.63 28.75
CA GLY A 203 6.76 10.86 27.60
C GLY A 203 6.56 9.36 27.80
N ASP A 204 6.94 8.83 28.96
CA ASP A 204 6.77 7.42 29.32
C ASP A 204 5.28 7.05 29.33
N ALA A 205 4.42 7.89 29.93
CA ALA A 205 2.97 7.70 29.94
C ALA A 205 2.36 7.73 28.52
N MET A 206 2.82 8.66 27.67
CA MET A 206 2.35 8.76 26.29
C MET A 206 2.74 7.52 25.46
N ILE A 207 3.96 7.02 25.64
CA ILE A 207 4.44 5.80 24.98
C ILE A 207 3.61 4.60 25.44
N GLN A 208 3.37 4.48 26.75
CA GLN A 208 2.56 3.40 27.30
C GLN A 208 1.13 3.43 26.73
N GLN A 209 0.49 4.61 26.69
CA GLN A 209 -0.84 4.75 26.11
C GLN A 209 -0.89 4.40 24.61
N LEU A 210 0.16 4.75 23.85
CA LEU A 210 0.30 4.38 22.45
C LEU A 210 0.39 2.86 22.27
N MET A 211 1.21 2.19 23.09
CA MET A 211 1.36 0.73 23.06
C MET A 211 0.03 0.03 23.41
N GLU A 212 -0.64 0.46 24.48
CA GLU A 212 -1.95 -0.09 24.88
C GLU A 212 -3.01 0.09 23.78
N SER A 213 -3.01 1.25 23.10
CA SER A 213 -3.92 1.53 21.99
C SER A 213 -3.63 0.69 20.74
N GLU A 214 -2.35 0.44 20.45
CA GLU A 214 -1.92 -0.42 19.34
C GLU A 214 -2.29 -1.88 19.60
N GLU A 215 -2.05 -2.39 20.81
CA GLU A 215 -2.44 -3.75 21.19
C GLU A 215 -3.94 -3.96 21.09
N LEU A 216 -4.74 -3.00 21.56
CA LEU A 216 -6.20 -3.07 21.49
C LEU A 216 -6.68 -3.10 20.03
N ARG A 217 -6.12 -2.25 19.15
CA ARG A 217 -6.45 -2.27 17.72
C ARG A 217 -6.06 -3.59 17.06
N THR A 218 -4.89 -4.10 17.38
CA THR A 218 -4.41 -5.38 16.84
C THR A 218 -5.35 -6.52 17.25
N ARG A 219 -5.76 -6.57 18.51
CA ARG A 219 -6.76 -7.54 19.00
C ARG A 219 -8.09 -7.44 18.26
N GLN A 220 -8.62 -6.22 18.08
CA GLN A 220 -9.87 -6.02 17.35
C GLN A 220 -9.80 -6.48 15.88
N ILE A 221 -8.65 -6.29 15.22
CA ILE A 221 -8.44 -6.76 13.85
C ILE A 221 -8.42 -8.30 13.79
N GLU A 222 -7.74 -8.94 14.75
CA GLU A 222 -7.67 -10.41 14.82
C GLU A 222 -9.05 -11.02 15.10
N GLU A 223 -9.81 -10.48 16.06
CA GLU A 223 -11.18 -10.91 16.35
C GLU A 223 -12.10 -10.78 15.12
N LEU A 224 -11.98 -9.67 14.39
CA LEU A 224 -12.77 -9.45 13.18
C LEU A 224 -12.41 -10.47 12.09
N LYS A 225 -11.11 -10.75 11.91
CA LYS A 225 -10.60 -11.75 10.96
C LYS A 225 -11.09 -13.16 11.31
N GLU A 226 -11.03 -13.54 12.58
CA GLU A 226 -11.57 -14.81 13.07
C GLU A 226 -13.07 -14.92 12.78
N SER A 227 -13.86 -13.87 13.09
CA SER A 227 -15.30 -13.85 12.80
C SER A 227 -15.61 -13.99 11.31
N TYR A 228 -14.84 -13.33 10.43
CA TYR A 228 -15.01 -13.48 8.98
C TYR A 228 -14.64 -14.87 8.49
N GLN A 229 -13.58 -15.46 9.05
CA GLN A 229 -13.14 -16.80 8.70
C GLN A 229 -14.17 -17.86 9.13
N GLU A 230 -14.75 -17.73 10.33
CA GLU A 230 -15.84 -18.59 10.80
C GLU A 230 -17.08 -18.49 9.88
N LYS A 231 -17.48 -17.28 9.48
CA LYS A 231 -18.59 -17.10 8.54
C LYS A 231 -18.33 -17.76 7.19
N LEU A 232 -17.10 -17.68 6.69
CA LEU A 232 -16.73 -18.30 5.42
C LEU A 232 -16.80 -19.83 5.53
N GLU A 233 -16.28 -20.40 6.62
CA GLU A 233 -16.32 -21.84 6.87
C GLU A 233 -17.76 -22.36 7.02
N ASN A 234 -18.59 -21.66 7.80
CA ASN A 234 -20.01 -22.02 7.96
C ASN A 234 -20.76 -21.98 6.62
N THR A 235 -20.46 -20.98 5.78
CA THR A 235 -21.05 -20.88 4.44
C THR A 235 -20.56 -22.00 3.53
N PHE A 236 -19.27 -22.36 3.62
CA PHE A 236 -18.68 -23.45 2.87
C PHE A 236 -19.30 -24.80 3.24
N GLU A 237 -19.45 -25.11 4.53
CA GLU A 237 -20.11 -26.34 4.98
C GLU A 237 -21.58 -26.40 4.54
N MET A 238 -22.31 -25.27 4.61
CA MET A 238 -23.68 -25.22 4.09
C MET A 238 -23.75 -25.56 2.59
N TYR A 239 -22.85 -25.03 1.77
CA TYR A 239 -22.78 -25.38 0.34
C TYR A 239 -22.41 -26.84 0.11
N LYS A 240 -21.46 -27.35 0.89
CA LYS A 240 -21.03 -28.75 0.82
C LYS A 240 -22.17 -29.71 1.15
N ASP A 241 -22.96 -29.42 2.18
CA ASP A 241 -24.13 -30.23 2.53
C ASP A 241 -25.25 -30.10 1.50
N ALA A 242 -25.51 -28.90 0.96
CA ALA A 242 -26.48 -28.72 -0.12
C ALA A 242 -26.11 -29.51 -1.39
N ILE A 243 -24.82 -29.56 -1.74
CA ILE A 243 -24.32 -30.34 -2.88
C ILE A 243 -24.49 -31.85 -2.63
N LYS A 244 -24.16 -32.34 -1.42
CA LYS A 244 -24.36 -33.75 -1.06
C LYS A 244 -25.83 -34.13 -1.14
N GLU A 245 -26.72 -33.29 -0.60
CA GLU A 245 -28.16 -33.51 -0.61
C GLU A 245 -28.70 -33.55 -2.04
N HIS A 246 -28.32 -32.58 -2.88
CA HIS A 246 -28.70 -32.57 -4.29
C HIS A 246 -28.20 -33.81 -5.04
N ALA A 247 -26.96 -34.25 -4.79
CA ALA A 247 -26.40 -35.46 -5.39
C ALA A 247 -27.16 -36.72 -4.94
N TYR A 248 -27.51 -36.81 -3.65
CA TYR A 248 -28.31 -37.92 -3.11
C TYR A 248 -29.71 -37.95 -3.72
N GLN A 249 -30.42 -36.82 -3.74
CA GLN A 249 -31.74 -36.71 -4.36
C GLN A 249 -31.72 -37.05 -5.85
N SER A 250 -30.70 -36.58 -6.59
CA SER A 250 -30.54 -36.92 -8.01
C SER A 250 -30.32 -38.42 -8.21
N ALA A 251 -29.53 -39.07 -7.35
CA ALA A 251 -29.33 -40.52 -7.41
C ALA A 251 -30.60 -41.31 -7.07
N MET A 252 -31.40 -40.85 -6.11
CA MET A 252 -32.68 -41.46 -5.76
C MET A 252 -33.71 -41.32 -6.88
N ASN A 253 -33.83 -40.13 -7.49
CA ASN A 253 -34.75 -39.91 -8.61
C ASN A 253 -34.38 -40.75 -9.84
N ASN A 254 -33.09 -40.91 -10.14
CA ASN A 254 -32.65 -41.79 -11.23
C ASN A 254 -33.00 -43.27 -10.95
N LEU A 255 -32.95 -43.72 -9.70
CA LEU A 255 -33.41 -45.07 -9.33
C LEU A 255 -34.93 -45.23 -9.50
N GLU A 256 -35.69 -44.17 -9.28
CA GLU A 256 -37.14 -44.15 -9.41
C GLU A 256 -37.57 -44.10 -10.89
N ASP A 257 -36.85 -43.35 -11.74
CA ASP A 257 -37.11 -43.27 -13.18
C ASP A 257 -36.80 -44.58 -13.93
N ASP A 258 -35.83 -45.38 -13.46
CA ASP A 258 -35.49 -46.69 -14.03
C ASP A 258 -36.32 -47.86 -13.43
N TYR A 259 -37.23 -47.57 -12.50
CA TYR A 259 -38.05 -48.58 -11.84
C TYR A 259 -39.30 -48.94 -12.68
N VAL A 260 -39.31 -50.13 -13.27
CA VAL A 260 -40.51 -50.69 -13.92
C VAL A 260 -41.22 -51.65 -12.95
N PRO A 261 -42.49 -51.38 -12.55
CA PRO A 261 -43.27 -52.28 -11.72
C PRO A 261 -43.37 -53.69 -12.34
N LEU A 262 -43.24 -54.73 -11.50
CA LEU A 262 -43.16 -56.12 -11.97
C LEU A 262 -44.37 -56.55 -12.81
N ASP A 263 -45.56 -56.08 -12.45
CA ASP A 263 -46.80 -56.37 -13.19
C ASP A 263 -46.78 -55.77 -14.60
N GLU A 264 -46.20 -54.57 -14.76
CA GLU A 264 -46.07 -53.88 -16.04
C GLU A 264 -45.02 -54.55 -16.92
N PHE A 265 -43.92 -55.04 -16.32
CA PHE A 265 -42.92 -55.86 -17.00
C PHE A 265 -43.49 -57.20 -17.50
N ILE A 266 -44.31 -57.89 -16.70
CA ILE A 266 -44.95 -59.16 -17.09
C ILE A 266 -45.90 -58.95 -18.27
N VAL A 267 -46.74 -57.92 -18.22
CA VAL A 267 -47.66 -57.58 -19.32
C VAL A 267 -46.90 -57.27 -20.62
N GLU A 268 -45.77 -56.56 -20.53
CA GLU A 268 -44.98 -56.24 -21.71
C GLU A 268 -44.23 -57.45 -22.26
N GLN A 269 -43.81 -58.38 -21.40
CA GLN A 269 -43.23 -59.66 -21.80
C GLN A 269 -44.25 -60.53 -22.55
N GLU A 270 -45.49 -60.61 -22.08
CA GLU A 270 -46.58 -61.34 -22.77
C GLU A 270 -46.88 -60.75 -24.16
N LYS A 271 -46.89 -59.41 -24.29
CA LYS A 271 -47.06 -58.73 -25.59
C LYS A 271 -45.91 -59.05 -26.54
N VAL A 272 -44.67 -59.03 -26.07
CA VAL A 272 -43.49 -59.37 -26.87
C VAL A 272 -43.56 -60.83 -27.34
N GLU A 273 -43.97 -61.76 -26.48
CA GLU A 273 -44.18 -63.16 -26.88
C GLU A 273 -45.29 -63.32 -27.92
N ALA A 274 -46.40 -62.62 -27.75
CA ALA A 274 -47.49 -62.62 -28.73
C ALA A 274 -47.04 -62.07 -30.10
N LEU A 275 -46.24 -60.99 -30.12
CA LEU A 275 -45.63 -60.47 -31.33
C LEU A 275 -44.64 -61.47 -31.95
N ARG A 276 -43.80 -62.13 -31.15
CA ARG A 276 -42.88 -63.16 -31.63
C ARG A 276 -43.62 -64.33 -32.27
N ARG A 277 -44.73 -64.78 -31.68
CA ARG A 277 -45.60 -65.81 -32.28
C ARG A 277 -46.16 -65.35 -33.64
N LYS A 278 -46.69 -64.12 -33.73
CA LYS A 278 -47.18 -63.55 -34.99
C LYS A 278 -46.10 -63.42 -36.06
N VAL A 279 -44.88 -63.01 -35.68
CA VAL A 279 -43.74 -62.94 -36.62
C VAL A 279 -43.37 -64.33 -37.13
N SER A 280 -43.35 -65.34 -36.26
CA SER A 280 -43.12 -66.73 -36.67
C SER A 280 -44.20 -67.26 -37.59
N GLU A 281 -45.48 -66.96 -37.34
CA GLU A 281 -46.60 -67.34 -38.22
C GLU A 281 -46.49 -66.69 -39.61
N LEU A 282 -46.17 -65.39 -39.66
CA LEU A 282 -45.95 -64.66 -40.92
C LEU A 282 -44.72 -65.19 -41.69
N MET A 283 -43.66 -65.60 -40.99
CA MET A 283 -42.50 -66.25 -41.60
C MET A 283 -42.82 -67.65 -42.15
N MET A 284 -43.67 -68.41 -41.48
CA MET A 284 -44.12 -69.72 -41.98
C MET A 284 -44.99 -69.57 -43.23
N LEU A 285 -45.92 -68.59 -43.23
CA LEU A 285 -46.79 -68.31 -44.37
C LEU A 285 -46.05 -67.79 -45.61
N THR A 286 -44.90 -67.14 -45.42
CA THR A 286 -44.04 -66.67 -46.53
C THR A 286 -43.08 -67.75 -47.04
N SER A 287 -42.93 -68.87 -46.33
CA SER A 287 -42.06 -69.99 -46.71
C SER A 287 -42.75 -71.05 -47.59
N SER A 288 -44.08 -70.98 -47.74
CA SER A 288 -44.89 -71.92 -48.54
C SER A 288 -45.70 -71.20 -49.62
N GLY A 289 -45.06 -70.79 -50.73
CA GLY A 289 -45.77 -70.31 -51.92
C GLY A 289 -44.88 -69.58 -52.95
N VAL A 290 -44.70 -70.19 -54.12
CA VAL A 290 -44.03 -69.62 -55.30
C VAL A 290 -44.99 -68.69 -56.07
N GLY A 291 -44.54 -67.48 -56.43
CA GLY A 291 -44.80 -66.84 -57.74
C GLY A 291 -46.02 -65.92 -57.97
N VAL A 292 -45.72 -64.63 -58.20
CA VAL A 292 -46.25 -63.70 -59.24
C VAL A 292 -47.67 -63.06 -59.10
N SER A 293 -47.65 -61.72 -59.02
CA SER A 293 -48.52 -60.70 -59.66
C SER A 293 -49.91 -60.29 -59.12
N ALA A 294 -50.08 -58.96 -59.13
CA ALA A 294 -51.27 -58.12 -59.36
C ALA A 294 -52.29 -57.85 -58.22
N VAL A 295 -52.49 -56.54 -58.05
CA VAL A 295 -53.53 -55.84 -57.26
C VAL A 295 -54.93 -56.10 -57.87
N PRO A 296 -56.01 -56.14 -57.06
CA PRO A 296 -57.06 -55.14 -57.23
C PRO A 296 -57.73 -54.65 -55.94
N SER A 297 -58.34 -53.46 -56.07
CA SER A 297 -59.28 -52.76 -55.20
C SER A 297 -60.64 -53.45 -55.02
N VAL A 298 -61.34 -53.23 -53.90
CA VAL A 298 -62.72 -52.68 -53.75
C VAL A 298 -63.30 -52.97 -52.34
N ASP A 299 -64.07 -51.99 -51.87
CA ASP A 299 -64.82 -51.79 -50.62
C ASP A 299 -65.70 -52.95 -50.09
N GLN A 300 -65.91 -52.99 -48.75
CA GLN A 300 -67.25 -52.82 -48.16
C GLN A 300 -67.26 -52.66 -46.61
N SER A 301 -67.89 -51.55 -46.22
CA SER A 301 -68.60 -51.21 -44.97
C SER A 301 -68.96 -52.33 -43.98
N SER A 302 -68.75 -52.06 -42.68
CA SER A 302 -69.79 -52.29 -41.65
C SER A 302 -69.65 -51.31 -40.49
N GLN A 303 -70.78 -50.69 -40.15
CA GLN A 303 -70.98 -49.68 -39.11
C GLN A 303 -70.83 -50.25 -37.69
N THR A 304 -70.29 -49.44 -36.77
CA THR A 304 -70.78 -49.37 -35.37
C THR A 304 -70.52 -47.97 -34.78
N GLN A 305 -71.39 -47.58 -33.84
CA GLN A 305 -71.75 -46.24 -33.39
C GLN A 305 -70.63 -45.37 -32.75
N PRO A 306 -70.80 -44.02 -32.78
CA PRO A 306 -69.93 -43.11 -32.06
C PRO A 306 -70.33 -43.01 -30.58
N CYS A 307 -69.46 -43.49 -29.68
CA CYS A 307 -69.60 -43.26 -28.26
C CYS A 307 -68.85 -41.98 -27.87
N LYS A 308 -69.60 -40.93 -27.53
CA LYS A 308 -69.09 -39.65 -27.02
C LYS A 308 -68.53 -39.84 -25.60
N VAL A 309 -67.22 -39.80 -25.41
CA VAL A 309 -66.58 -39.43 -24.14
C VAL A 309 -65.26 -38.67 -24.40
N THR A 310 -65.31 -37.35 -24.19
CA THR A 310 -64.22 -36.40 -23.86
C THR A 310 -63.02 -36.22 -24.82
N GLU A 311 -63.23 -35.60 -25.99
CA GLU A 311 -62.14 -35.02 -26.81
C GLU A 311 -61.63 -33.65 -26.30
N ALA A 312 -62.35 -32.98 -25.39
CA ALA A 312 -61.96 -31.65 -24.90
C ALA A 312 -60.78 -31.67 -23.89
N ALA A 313 -60.51 -32.79 -23.22
CA ALA A 313 -59.46 -32.87 -22.19
C ALA A 313 -58.08 -33.25 -22.75
N GLY A 314 -58.04 -34.01 -23.85
CA GLY A 314 -56.80 -34.45 -24.50
C GLY A 314 -56.09 -33.32 -25.24
N ASP A 315 -56.84 -32.48 -25.96
CA ASP A 315 -56.31 -31.34 -26.71
C ASP A 315 -55.74 -30.26 -25.78
N ASP A 316 -56.36 -30.07 -24.61
CA ASP A 316 -55.93 -29.13 -23.58
C ASP A 316 -54.65 -29.59 -22.86
N ARG A 317 -54.50 -30.91 -22.64
CA ARG A 317 -53.27 -31.51 -22.08
C ARG A 317 -52.10 -31.40 -23.07
N PHE A 318 -52.34 -31.65 -24.36
CA PHE A 318 -51.31 -31.57 -25.39
C PHE A 318 -50.82 -30.12 -25.59
N LYS A 319 -51.74 -29.14 -25.55
CA LYS A 319 -51.39 -27.70 -25.57
C LYS A 319 -50.57 -27.27 -24.35
N ARG A 320 -50.88 -27.77 -23.15
CA ARG A 320 -50.09 -27.49 -21.93
C ARG A 320 -48.69 -28.07 -22.03
N LEU A 321 -48.56 -29.33 -22.42
CA LEU A 321 -47.26 -30.00 -22.61
C LEU A 321 -46.40 -29.31 -23.67
N TYR A 322 -47.00 -28.84 -24.77
CA TYR A 322 -46.27 -28.09 -25.79
C TYR A 322 -45.77 -26.73 -25.26
N LYS A 323 -46.58 -26.03 -24.46
CA LYS A 323 -46.20 -24.76 -23.84
C LYS A 323 -45.08 -24.94 -22.81
N GLU A 324 -45.12 -26.03 -22.05
CA GLU A 324 -44.10 -26.39 -21.06
C GLU A 324 -42.80 -26.80 -21.74
N LYS A 325 -42.86 -27.60 -22.81
CA LYS A 325 -41.72 -27.91 -23.69
C LYS A 325 -41.04 -26.64 -24.22
N CYS A 326 -41.80 -25.70 -24.77
CA CYS A 326 -41.25 -24.43 -25.27
C CYS A 326 -40.70 -23.51 -24.16
N ALA A 327 -41.10 -23.70 -22.90
CA ALA A 327 -40.51 -22.99 -21.77
C ALA A 327 -39.17 -23.62 -21.36
N VAL A 328 -39.10 -24.95 -21.33
CA VAL A 328 -37.87 -25.71 -21.04
C VAL A 328 -36.82 -25.47 -22.12
N GLU A 329 -37.20 -25.46 -23.41
CA GLU A 329 -36.28 -25.16 -24.51
C GLU A 329 -35.64 -23.78 -24.36
N ARG A 330 -36.43 -22.74 -24.02
CA ARG A 330 -35.90 -21.40 -23.75
C ARG A 330 -34.96 -21.37 -22.54
N MET A 331 -35.31 -22.06 -21.45
CA MET A 331 -34.42 -22.15 -20.29
C MET A 331 -33.11 -22.86 -20.61
N CYS A 332 -33.13 -23.90 -21.46
CA CYS A 332 -31.94 -24.58 -21.92
C CYS A 332 -31.06 -23.66 -22.78
N GLU A 333 -31.67 -22.87 -23.68
CA GLU A 333 -30.95 -21.86 -24.46
C GLU A 333 -30.30 -20.80 -23.57
N ASP A 334 -31.03 -20.27 -22.58
CA ASP A 334 -30.51 -19.28 -21.63
C ASP A 334 -29.35 -19.84 -20.80
N LYS A 335 -29.48 -21.09 -20.32
CA LYS A 335 -28.40 -21.79 -19.60
C LYS A 335 -27.19 -22.04 -20.49
N GLN A 336 -27.39 -22.40 -21.76
CA GLN A 336 -26.31 -22.60 -22.71
C GLN A 336 -25.54 -21.29 -22.96
N GLN A 337 -26.25 -20.17 -23.10
CA GLN A 337 -25.63 -18.84 -23.22
C GLN A 337 -24.86 -18.44 -21.96
N LEU A 338 -25.39 -18.76 -20.78
CA LEU A 338 -24.69 -18.52 -19.53
C LEU A 338 -23.41 -19.34 -19.41
N ILE A 339 -23.44 -20.62 -19.80
CA ILE A 339 -22.26 -21.49 -19.83
C ILE A 339 -21.18 -20.90 -20.74
N LEU A 340 -21.53 -20.52 -21.98
CA LEU A 340 -20.58 -19.91 -22.92
C LEU A 340 -19.97 -18.61 -22.37
N SER A 341 -20.77 -17.79 -21.68
CA SER A 341 -20.30 -16.56 -21.02
C SER A 341 -19.32 -16.85 -19.88
N LEU A 342 -19.59 -17.86 -19.06
CA LEU A 342 -18.72 -18.29 -17.97
C LEU A 342 -17.43 -18.90 -18.48
N GLU A 343 -17.48 -19.72 -19.53
CA GLU A 343 -16.30 -20.28 -20.19
C GLU A 343 -15.39 -19.17 -20.73
N LYS A 344 -15.96 -18.18 -21.41
CA LYS A 344 -15.21 -17.01 -21.89
C LYS A 344 -14.53 -16.27 -20.73
N ARG A 345 -15.25 -16.04 -19.64
CA ARG A 345 -14.71 -15.35 -18.45
C ARG A 345 -13.62 -16.15 -17.75
N LEU A 346 -13.72 -17.48 -17.76
CA LEU A 346 -12.71 -18.37 -17.21
C LEU A 346 -11.41 -18.32 -18.04
N VAL A 347 -11.52 -18.24 -19.37
CA VAL A 347 -10.37 -18.04 -20.25
C VAL A 347 -9.69 -16.70 -19.98
N GLU A 348 -10.45 -15.61 -19.89
CA GLU A 348 -9.92 -14.27 -19.57
C GLU A 348 -9.20 -14.25 -18.21
N LEU A 349 -9.79 -14.88 -17.18
CA LEU A 349 -9.17 -15.02 -15.86
C LEU A 349 -7.89 -15.85 -15.92
N SER A 350 -7.86 -16.93 -16.72
CA SER A 350 -6.66 -17.74 -16.89
C SER A 350 -5.51 -16.96 -17.54
N GLU A 351 -5.80 -16.08 -18.50
CA GLU A 351 -4.79 -15.22 -19.13
C GLU A 351 -4.26 -14.16 -18.16
N THR A 352 -5.14 -13.52 -17.38
CA THR A 352 -4.71 -12.57 -16.36
C THR A 352 -3.83 -13.23 -15.31
N LEU A 353 -4.17 -14.45 -14.86
CA LEU A 353 -3.36 -15.21 -13.92
C LEU A 353 -1.97 -15.54 -14.49
N LYS A 354 -1.88 -15.92 -15.78
CA LYS A 354 -0.59 -16.10 -16.48
C LYS A 354 0.24 -14.83 -16.50
N LYS A 355 -0.37 -13.66 -16.79
CA LYS A 355 0.32 -12.36 -16.77
C LYS A 355 0.82 -12.00 -15.37
N THR A 356 0.02 -12.26 -14.34
CA THR A 356 0.42 -12.01 -12.94
C THR A 356 1.59 -12.90 -12.53
N LYS A 357 1.57 -14.18 -12.90
CA LYS A 357 2.67 -15.10 -12.63
C LYS A 357 3.98 -14.66 -13.30
N TYR A 358 3.91 -14.22 -14.57
CA TYR A 358 5.05 -13.66 -15.27
C TYR A 358 5.62 -12.42 -14.56
N MET A 359 4.76 -11.52 -14.07
CA MET A 359 5.19 -10.35 -13.30
C MET A 359 5.82 -10.73 -11.96
N GLU A 360 5.32 -11.77 -11.29
CA GLU A 360 5.91 -12.27 -10.03
C GLU A 360 7.32 -12.83 -10.26
N ASP A 361 7.52 -13.60 -11.33
CA ASP A 361 8.83 -14.13 -11.72
C ASP A 361 9.83 -13.00 -12.03
N LEU A 362 9.39 -11.96 -12.74
CA LEU A 362 10.21 -10.79 -13.03
C LEU A 362 10.58 -10.03 -11.74
N LEU A 363 9.65 -9.92 -10.80
CA LEU A 363 9.89 -9.29 -9.49
C LEU A 363 10.92 -10.09 -8.68
N ARG A 364 10.82 -11.42 -8.67
CA ARG A 364 11.81 -12.31 -8.04
C ARG A 364 13.19 -12.14 -8.65
N GLN A 365 13.28 -12.03 -9.97
CA GLN A 365 14.55 -11.79 -10.66
C GLN A 365 15.16 -10.42 -10.30
N ASN A 366 14.34 -9.38 -10.16
CA ASN A 366 14.83 -8.06 -9.72
C ASN A 366 15.33 -8.08 -8.28
N ILE A 367 14.65 -8.77 -7.38
CA ILE A 367 15.11 -8.93 -5.99
C ILE A 367 16.48 -9.60 -5.95
N GLU A 368 16.71 -10.63 -6.77
CA GLU A 368 18.01 -11.31 -6.84
C GLU A 368 19.11 -10.40 -7.39
N LYS A 369 18.82 -9.64 -8.46
CA LYS A 369 19.76 -8.65 -8.98
C LYS A 369 20.07 -7.55 -7.97
N ASP A 370 19.10 -7.10 -7.18
CA ASP A 370 19.33 -6.11 -6.12
C ASP A 370 20.22 -6.65 -5.00
N ARG A 371 20.12 -7.96 -4.68
CA ARG A 371 21.05 -8.63 -3.77
C ARG A 371 22.47 -8.70 -4.35
N GLU A 372 22.61 -9.08 -5.62
CA GLU A 372 23.91 -9.09 -6.32
C GLU A 372 24.55 -7.69 -6.33
N ILE A 373 23.78 -6.66 -6.68
CA ILE A 373 24.25 -5.27 -6.67
C ILE A 373 24.69 -4.86 -5.26
N SER A 374 23.95 -5.25 -4.22
CA SER A 374 24.31 -4.94 -2.84
C SER A 374 25.60 -5.65 -2.41
N SER A 375 25.79 -6.91 -2.83
CA SER A 375 27.02 -7.67 -2.59
C SER A 375 28.23 -7.02 -3.29
N LEU A 376 28.11 -6.70 -4.57
CA LEU A 376 29.16 -6.03 -5.35
C LEU A 376 29.52 -4.66 -4.78
N LYS A 377 28.52 -3.89 -4.30
CA LYS A 377 28.76 -2.62 -3.60
C LYS A 377 29.56 -2.81 -2.31
N ALA A 378 29.25 -3.87 -1.53
CA ALA A 378 29.99 -4.18 -0.32
C ALA A 378 31.43 -4.63 -0.61
N GLU A 379 31.66 -5.39 -1.68
CA GLU A 379 33.01 -5.76 -2.13
C GLU A 379 33.80 -4.54 -2.62
N LEU A 380 33.18 -3.64 -3.39
CA LEU A 380 33.78 -2.37 -3.81
C LEU A 380 34.19 -1.50 -2.62
N ALA A 381 33.35 -1.41 -1.58
CA ALA A 381 33.69 -0.69 -0.36
C ALA A 381 34.92 -1.29 0.34
N LYS A 382 34.97 -2.63 0.47
CA LYS A 382 36.13 -3.35 1.05
C LYS A 382 37.41 -3.17 0.23
N LEU A 383 37.32 -3.08 -1.09
CA LEU A 383 38.47 -2.81 -1.98
C LEU A 383 38.91 -1.34 -1.91
N SER A 384 37.97 -0.41 -1.74
CA SER A 384 38.27 1.01 -1.51
C SER A 384 39.01 1.25 -0.20
N GLU A 385 38.70 0.50 0.87
CA GLU A 385 39.43 0.58 2.15
C GLU A 385 40.84 -0.03 2.09
N LYS A 386 41.10 -0.93 1.14
CA LYS A 386 42.41 -1.58 0.95
C LYS A 386 43.37 -0.81 0.03
N SER A 387 42.97 0.33 -0.52
CA SER A 387 43.78 1.13 -1.42
C SER A 387 44.24 2.42 -0.72
N PRO A 388 45.54 2.61 -0.41
CA PRO A 388 46.01 3.84 0.22
C PRO A 388 46.10 4.94 -0.84
N VAL A 389 45.01 5.64 -1.10
CA VAL A 389 45.02 6.83 -1.96
C VAL A 389 45.54 8.01 -1.12
N GLN A 390 46.75 8.44 -1.45
CA GLN A 390 47.34 9.69 -1.00
C GLN A 390 46.35 10.85 -1.19
N GLN A 391 46.12 11.61 -0.12
CA GLN A 391 45.34 12.85 -0.17
C GLN A 391 45.93 13.83 -1.21
N PRO A 392 45.08 14.60 -1.91
CA PRO A 392 45.57 15.61 -2.86
C PRO A 392 46.23 16.74 -2.07
N LYS A 393 47.57 16.84 -2.16
CA LYS A 393 48.32 17.98 -1.61
C LYS A 393 47.86 19.26 -2.29
N THR A 394 47.34 20.19 -1.51
CA THR A 394 47.08 21.57 -1.93
C THR A 394 48.39 22.19 -2.42
N LYS A 395 48.40 22.68 -3.67
CA LYS A 395 49.54 23.36 -4.27
C LYS A 395 49.87 24.62 -3.46
N ARG A 396 50.91 24.58 -2.63
CA ARG A 396 51.52 25.79 -2.05
C ARG A 396 52.29 26.51 -3.16
N GLY A 397 52.02 27.80 -3.32
CA GLY A 397 52.61 28.66 -4.34
C GLY A 397 54.13 28.83 -4.19
N LEU A 398 54.78 29.11 -5.33
CA LEU A 398 56.24 29.17 -5.53
C LEU A 398 57.00 30.16 -4.62
N LEU A 399 56.30 31.04 -3.90
CA LEU A 399 56.89 32.13 -3.13
C LEU A 399 57.21 31.77 -1.67
N ALA A 400 56.73 30.63 -1.16
CA ALA A 400 56.98 30.22 0.23
C ALA A 400 58.41 29.67 0.46
N ASN A 401 59.08 29.16 -0.58
CA ASN A 401 60.35 28.44 -0.43
C ASN A 401 61.60 29.35 -0.49
N ILE A 402 61.46 30.64 -0.78
CA ILE A 402 62.62 31.56 -0.90
C ILE A 402 62.95 32.23 0.44
N ARG A 403 62.01 32.23 1.41
CA ARG A 403 62.18 32.93 2.68
C ARG A 403 63.00 32.16 3.73
N GLU A 404 63.23 30.87 3.53
CA GLU A 404 64.07 30.04 4.42
C GLU A 404 65.53 29.89 3.93
N ALA A 405 65.88 30.39 2.74
CA ALA A 405 67.21 30.23 2.16
C ALA A 405 68.19 31.38 2.50
N VAL A 406 67.75 32.44 3.19
CA VAL A 406 68.58 33.64 3.42
C VAL A 406 68.39 34.19 4.83
N THR A 407 68.79 33.44 5.87
CA THR A 407 69.18 34.01 7.17
C THR A 407 69.91 32.98 8.04
N SER A 408 71.25 33.02 8.04
CA SER A 408 72.14 32.99 9.22
C SER A 408 73.50 32.29 9.01
N PRO A 409 74.55 32.74 9.74
CA PRO A 409 75.95 32.52 9.36
C PRO A 409 76.63 31.33 10.06
N ARG A 410 77.65 30.78 9.39
CA ARG A 410 78.61 29.77 9.90
C ARG A 410 79.73 30.41 10.75
N LYS A 411 80.23 29.66 11.75
CA LYS A 411 81.62 29.72 12.26
C LYS A 411 82.23 28.30 12.38
N GLY A 412 83.48 28.17 11.91
CA GLY A 412 84.53 27.16 12.26
C GLY A 412 84.34 25.71 11.76
N VAL A 413 85.05 25.13 10.77
CA VAL A 413 86.51 24.85 10.54
C VAL A 413 87.04 23.77 11.50
N THR A 414 87.30 22.51 11.11
CA THR A 414 88.42 21.89 10.33
C THR A 414 88.02 20.40 10.12
N GLY A 415 88.45 19.59 9.14
CA GLY A 415 89.72 19.45 8.45
C GLY A 415 89.63 18.46 7.27
N ARG A 416 90.72 18.46 6.48
CA ARG A 416 90.96 17.85 5.15
C ARG A 416 90.95 16.30 5.18
N THR A 417 90.83 15.50 4.11
CA THR A 417 91.75 15.44 2.95
C THR A 417 91.29 14.47 1.84
N LEU A 418 91.25 14.98 0.60
CA LEU A 418 91.54 14.41 -0.75
C LEU A 418 91.31 12.92 -1.12
N ARG A 419 90.61 12.69 -2.25
CA ARG A 419 91.22 12.22 -3.53
C ARG A 419 90.27 12.34 -4.74
N LYS A 420 90.83 12.83 -5.86
CA LYS A 420 90.28 12.87 -7.24
C LYS A 420 90.15 11.41 -7.78
N THR A 421 89.39 11.06 -8.83
CA THR A 421 89.41 11.54 -10.24
C THR A 421 88.38 10.77 -11.11
N VAL A 422 87.86 11.44 -12.16
CA VAL A 422 87.52 10.93 -13.54
C VAL A 422 86.20 10.14 -13.70
N ARG A 423 85.13 10.68 -14.34
CA ARG A 423 84.73 10.68 -15.79
C ARG A 423 84.78 9.25 -16.40
N THR A 424 83.74 8.63 -16.98
CA THR A 424 82.85 9.01 -18.12
C THR A 424 81.78 7.90 -18.34
N PRO A 425 80.80 8.07 -19.26
CA PRO A 425 79.48 7.40 -19.25
C PRO A 425 79.30 6.24 -20.28
N HIS A 426 78.04 5.76 -20.38
CA HIS A 426 77.45 4.73 -21.26
C HIS A 426 77.56 3.29 -20.69
N HIS A 427 76.48 2.52 -20.59
CA HIS A 427 75.39 2.29 -21.55
C HIS A 427 74.03 2.05 -20.88
#